data_AF-A0A509L8W2-F1
#
_entry.id   AF-A0A509L8W2-F1
#
_cell.length_a   1.000
_cell.length_b   1.000
_cell.length_c   1.000
_cell.angle_alpha   90.00
_cell.angle_beta   90.00
_cell.angle_gamma   90.00
#
_symmetry.space_group_name_H-M   'P 1'
#
loop_
_entity.id
_entity.type
_entity.pdbx_description
1 polymer ?
#
loop_
_entity_poly.entity_id
_entity_poly.type
_entity_poly.pdbx_seq_one_letter_code
_entity_poly.pdbx_strand_id
1 'polypeptide(L)'
;MPEEINRMVTDSISDLFFITEEQGMINLLKEGKSRDKLHFVGHVMIDNLFYQLEKLKEMDTTKFPTAQFKQTHSEYGVVTLHRPSNVDNKETLETIFETLSTISKTLHLIFPIHPRTRKNMEAFNIKPGANIKLTDPLSYMEFLNLWKDAKLALTDSGGLQEETTALGIPCLTVRENTERPITITQGTNELMGISKKKILDAFEEIMPGNWKAGQKPKFWDGNAADRIMKLILK
;
A
#
# COMPACT_ATOMS: atom_id res chain seq x y z
N MET A 1 -7.90 -15.56 -5.72
CA MET A 1 -6.97 -14.54 -6.24
C MET A 1 -5.86 -15.28 -6.97
N PRO A 2 -5.41 -14.87 -8.17
CA PRO A 2 -4.29 -15.53 -8.87
C PRO A 2 -3.04 -15.70 -7.99
N GLU A 3 -2.77 -14.72 -7.14
CA GLU A 3 -1.67 -14.74 -6.17
C GLU A 3 -1.77 -15.92 -5.18
N GLU A 4 -2.98 -16.33 -4.81
CA GLU A 4 -3.21 -17.46 -3.89
C GLU A 4 -2.92 -18.81 -4.55
N ILE A 5 -3.21 -18.94 -5.85
CA ILE A 5 -2.85 -20.15 -6.60
C ILE A 5 -1.32 -20.27 -6.66
N ASN A 6 -0.64 -19.18 -6.99
CA ASN A 6 0.82 -19.15 -7.02
C ASN A 6 1.43 -19.45 -5.65
N ARG A 7 0.82 -18.96 -4.56
CA ARG A 7 1.22 -19.29 -3.19
C ARG A 7 1.12 -20.79 -2.94
N MET A 8 -0.05 -21.40 -3.15
CA MET A 8 -0.28 -22.83 -2.87
C MET A 8 0.65 -23.73 -3.69
N VAL A 9 0.88 -23.41 -4.97
CA VAL A 9 1.81 -24.17 -5.82
C VAL A 9 3.23 -24.07 -5.29
N THR A 10 3.69 -22.88 -4.93
CA THR A 10 5.03 -22.68 -4.35
C THR A 10 5.17 -23.41 -3.01
N ASP A 11 4.15 -23.32 -2.16
CA ASP A 11 4.12 -23.98 -0.86
C ASP A 11 4.13 -25.52 -0.98
N SER A 12 3.66 -26.08 -2.09
CA SER A 12 3.66 -27.53 -2.32
C SER A 12 5.06 -28.11 -2.58
N ILE A 13 6.01 -27.28 -3.02
CA ILE A 13 7.39 -27.67 -3.37
C ILE A 13 8.45 -27.04 -2.45
N SER A 14 8.01 -26.37 -1.38
CA SER A 14 8.91 -25.66 -0.45
C SER A 14 9.29 -26.51 0.77
N ASP A 15 10.56 -26.45 1.15
CA ASP A 15 11.08 -27.10 2.36
C ASP A 15 11.04 -26.21 3.60
N LEU A 16 11.18 -24.89 3.41
CA LEU A 16 11.19 -23.89 4.47
C LEU A 16 10.12 -22.83 4.20
N PHE A 17 9.36 -22.47 5.23
CA PHE A 17 8.30 -21.46 5.13
C PHE A 17 8.65 -20.26 6.00
N PHE A 18 9.02 -19.16 5.36
CA PHE A 18 9.29 -17.88 6.01
C PHE A 18 8.02 -17.06 6.10
N ILE A 19 7.44 -17.05 7.29
CA ILE A 19 6.13 -16.48 7.57
C ILE A 19 6.29 -15.02 7.97
N THR A 20 5.47 -14.17 7.36
CA THR A 20 5.50 -12.70 7.53
C THR A 20 4.54 -12.18 8.60
N GLU A 21 3.50 -12.96 8.93
CA GLU A 21 2.44 -12.60 9.87
C GLU A 21 1.84 -13.84 10.57
N GLU A 22 1.20 -13.64 11.73
CA GLU A 22 0.65 -14.74 12.53
C GLU A 22 -0.41 -15.56 11.80
N GLN A 23 -1.23 -14.93 10.96
CA GLN A 23 -2.26 -15.63 10.18
C GLN A 23 -1.64 -16.62 9.19
N GLY A 24 -0.49 -16.30 8.60
CA GLY A 24 0.24 -17.21 7.71
C GLY A 24 0.66 -18.51 8.42
N MET A 25 1.05 -18.43 9.70
CA MET A 25 1.34 -19.61 10.52
C MET A 25 0.10 -20.48 10.69
N ILE A 26 -1.04 -19.87 11.01
CA ILE A 26 -2.30 -20.61 11.20
C ILE A 26 -2.74 -21.27 9.89
N ASN A 27 -2.62 -20.57 8.76
CA ASN A 27 -3.02 -21.08 7.45
C ASN A 27 -2.17 -22.29 7.04
N LEU A 28 -0.83 -22.18 7.12
CA LEU A 28 0.06 -23.28 6.76
C LEU A 28 -0.11 -24.52 7.66
N LEU A 29 -0.38 -24.32 8.96
CA LEU A 29 -0.71 -25.44 9.86
C LEU A 29 -2.02 -26.13 9.46
N LYS A 30 -3.06 -25.37 9.10
CA LYS A 30 -4.33 -25.92 8.61
C LYS A 30 -4.18 -26.65 7.27
N GLU A 31 -3.24 -26.22 6.45
CA GLU A 31 -2.87 -26.87 5.18
C GLU A 31 -2.00 -28.13 5.38
N GLY A 32 -1.73 -28.52 6.63
CA GLY A 32 -0.98 -29.74 6.96
C GLY A 32 0.54 -29.59 6.84
N LYS A 33 1.07 -28.36 6.80
CA LYS A 33 2.52 -28.13 6.81
C LYS A 33 3.09 -28.44 8.19
N SER A 34 4.22 -29.13 8.23
CA SER A 34 4.87 -29.54 9.47
C SER A 34 5.44 -28.34 10.23
N ARG A 35 5.21 -28.29 11.55
CA ARG A 35 5.53 -27.13 12.40
C ARG A 35 7.02 -26.75 12.40
N ASP A 36 7.90 -27.74 12.27
CA ASP A 36 9.37 -27.60 12.22
C ASP A 36 9.85 -26.85 10.97
N LYS A 37 9.06 -26.87 9.88
CA LYS A 37 9.35 -26.13 8.64
C LYS A 37 8.85 -24.68 8.66
N LEU A 38 8.10 -24.29 9.70
CA LEU A 38 7.41 -23.00 9.77
C LEU A 38 8.18 -22.01 10.65
N HIS A 39 8.69 -20.95 10.02
CA HIS A 39 9.54 -19.95 10.66
C HIS A 39 8.90 -18.57 10.60
N PHE A 40 8.44 -18.07 11.75
CA PHE A 40 7.94 -16.69 11.84
C PHE A 40 9.10 -15.71 11.94
N VAL A 41 9.41 -15.05 10.82
CA VAL A 41 10.60 -14.19 10.67
C VAL A 41 10.24 -12.71 10.44
N GLY A 42 8.99 -12.40 10.13
CA GLY A 42 8.58 -11.07 9.72
C GLY A 42 8.72 -10.88 8.22
N HIS A 43 8.71 -9.62 7.77
CA HIS A 43 8.52 -9.30 6.36
C HIS A 43 9.72 -8.56 5.75
N VAL A 44 10.42 -9.18 4.80
CA VAL A 44 11.64 -8.61 4.17
C VAL A 44 11.40 -7.29 3.41
N MET A 45 10.19 -7.05 2.89
CA MET A 45 9.82 -5.71 2.38
C MET A 45 9.96 -4.61 3.42
N ILE A 46 9.76 -4.91 4.71
CA ILE A 46 9.91 -3.93 5.80
C ILE A 46 11.39 -3.67 6.10
N ASP A 47 12.25 -4.67 5.95
CA ASP A 47 13.71 -4.51 5.97
C ASP A 47 14.14 -3.53 4.88
N ASN A 48 13.69 -3.75 3.63
CA ASN A 48 13.96 -2.83 2.53
C ASN A 48 13.40 -1.44 2.84
N LEU A 49 12.16 -1.32 3.32
CA LEU A 49 11.55 -0.04 3.65
C LEU A 49 12.41 0.77 4.64
N PHE A 50 12.82 0.18 5.76
CA PHE A 50 13.64 0.89 6.74
C PHE A 50 15.04 1.21 6.20
N TYR A 51 15.66 0.28 5.46
CA TYR A 51 16.92 0.55 4.79
C TYR A 51 16.82 1.76 3.84
N GLN A 52 15.78 1.82 3.03
CA GLN A 52 15.57 2.89 2.05
C GLN A 52 15.20 4.21 2.74
N LEU A 53 14.46 4.19 3.85
CA LEU A 53 14.21 5.39 4.65
C LEU A 53 15.50 6.01 5.20
N GLU A 54 16.44 5.19 5.68
CA GLU A 54 17.75 5.71 6.10
C GLU A 54 18.52 6.29 4.91
N LYS A 55 18.53 5.62 3.76
CA LYS A 55 19.14 6.16 2.54
C LYS A 55 18.50 7.47 2.07
N LEU A 56 17.19 7.59 2.21
CA LEU A 56 16.46 8.78 1.80
C LEU A 56 16.85 10.02 2.62
N LYS A 57 17.21 9.87 3.90
CA LYS A 57 17.66 10.98 4.75
C LYS A 57 18.95 11.62 4.25
N GLU A 58 19.80 10.85 3.56
CA GLU A 58 21.09 11.30 3.04
C GLU A 58 21.00 11.86 1.61
N MET A 59 19.83 11.74 0.96
CA MET A 59 19.65 12.13 -0.44
C MET A 59 19.19 13.58 -0.62
N ASP A 60 19.71 14.21 -1.68
CA ASP A 60 19.16 15.46 -2.19
C ASP A 60 17.82 15.22 -2.89
N THR A 61 16.73 15.41 -2.16
CA THR A 61 15.36 15.24 -2.66
C THR A 61 14.83 16.47 -3.40
N THR A 62 15.60 17.56 -3.49
CA THR A 62 15.13 18.81 -4.15
C THR A 62 14.92 18.65 -5.65
N LYS A 63 15.57 17.65 -6.26
CA LYS A 63 15.47 17.32 -7.69
C LYS A 63 14.36 16.32 -8.01
N PHE A 64 13.66 15.79 -7.00
CA PHE A 64 12.58 14.85 -7.25
C PHE A 64 11.43 15.54 -7.99
N PRO A 65 10.74 14.87 -8.93
CA PRO A 65 9.62 15.43 -9.68
C PRO A 65 8.49 16.00 -8.81
N THR A 66 8.40 15.54 -7.56
CA THR A 66 7.38 15.93 -6.58
C THR A 66 7.86 16.95 -5.54
N ALA A 67 9.10 17.41 -5.61
CA ALA A 67 9.69 18.32 -4.62
C ALA A 67 8.88 19.63 -4.49
N GLN A 68 8.57 20.27 -5.61
CA GLN A 68 7.76 21.50 -5.62
C GLN A 68 6.36 21.26 -5.04
N PHE A 69 5.73 20.12 -5.36
CA PHE A 69 4.42 19.79 -4.83
C PHE A 69 4.43 19.69 -3.31
N LYS A 70 5.45 19.01 -2.73
CA LYS A 70 5.61 18.89 -1.28
C LYS A 70 5.92 20.21 -0.59
N GLN A 71 6.66 21.11 -1.25
CA GLN A 71 6.93 22.44 -0.70
C GLN A 71 5.66 23.31 -0.63
N THR A 72 4.78 23.18 -1.62
CA THR A 72 3.53 23.95 -1.68
C THR A 72 2.44 23.40 -0.76
N HIS A 73 2.41 22.10 -0.51
CA HIS A 73 1.33 21.44 0.25
C HIS A 73 1.89 20.74 1.49
N SER A 74 1.63 21.31 2.67
CA SER A 74 2.03 20.74 3.95
C SER A 74 1.25 19.47 4.32
N GLU A 75 0.01 19.36 3.86
CA GLU A 75 -0.81 18.15 3.95
C GLU A 75 -1.31 17.77 2.56
N TYR A 76 -1.17 16.50 2.20
CA TYR A 76 -1.64 15.95 0.93
C TYR A 76 -1.98 14.47 1.06
N GLY A 77 -2.79 13.96 0.14
CA GLY A 77 -3.06 12.54 -0.03
C GLY A 77 -2.29 11.98 -1.23
N VAL A 78 -1.90 10.71 -1.15
CA VAL A 78 -1.29 9.99 -2.27
C VAL A 78 -2.28 8.97 -2.83
N VAL A 79 -2.34 8.87 -4.16
CA VAL A 79 -3.21 7.92 -4.85
C VAL A 79 -2.38 6.98 -5.71
N THR A 80 -2.73 5.69 -5.71
CA THR A 80 -2.25 4.73 -6.72
C THR A 80 -3.40 3.82 -7.16
N LEU A 81 -3.66 3.75 -8.46
CA LEU A 81 -4.63 2.82 -9.05
C LEU A 81 -4.03 2.19 -10.30
N HIS A 82 -4.09 0.87 -10.39
CA HIS A 82 -3.57 0.10 -11.53
C HIS A 82 -4.21 -1.29 -11.71
N ARG A 83 -5.02 -1.77 -10.75
CA ARG A 83 -5.65 -3.08 -10.82
C ARG A 83 -6.74 -3.07 -11.90
N PRO A 84 -6.78 -4.10 -12.79
CA PRO A 84 -7.79 -4.20 -13.84
C PRO A 84 -9.23 -4.01 -13.36
N SER A 85 -9.54 -4.58 -12.19
CA SER A 85 -10.88 -4.50 -11.56
C SER A 85 -11.35 -3.06 -11.29
N ASN A 86 -10.41 -2.12 -11.12
CA ASN A 86 -10.73 -0.72 -10.86
C ASN A 86 -10.67 0.15 -12.10
N VAL A 87 -9.74 -0.14 -13.03
CA VAL A 87 -9.37 0.80 -14.08
C VAL A 87 -9.87 0.42 -15.47
N ASP A 88 -10.26 -0.84 -15.71
CA ASP A 88 -10.71 -1.28 -17.04
C ASP A 88 -12.21 -1.10 -17.28
N ASN A 89 -12.99 -0.93 -16.22
CA ASN A 89 -14.43 -0.65 -16.31
C ASN A 89 -14.68 0.85 -16.13
N LYS A 90 -15.45 1.43 -17.05
CA LYS A 90 -15.71 2.87 -17.10
C LYS A 90 -16.46 3.36 -15.86
N GLU A 91 -17.58 2.72 -15.50
CA GLU A 91 -18.42 3.16 -14.39
C GLU A 91 -17.66 3.12 -13.05
N THR A 92 -16.84 2.08 -12.87
CA THR A 92 -15.98 1.91 -11.70
C THR A 92 -14.93 3.02 -11.64
N LEU A 93 -14.22 3.27 -12.74
CA LEU A 93 -13.19 4.30 -12.79
C LEU A 93 -13.79 5.70 -12.58
N GLU A 94 -14.93 5.99 -13.19
CA GLU A 94 -15.69 7.24 -12.99
C GLU A 94 -16.05 7.44 -11.52
N THR A 95 -16.62 6.42 -10.87
CA THR A 95 -16.99 6.46 -9.45
C THR A 95 -15.79 6.76 -8.55
N ILE A 96 -14.65 6.13 -8.83
CA ILE A 96 -13.41 6.39 -8.08
C ILE A 96 -12.94 7.83 -8.30
N PHE A 97 -12.90 8.32 -9.55
CA PHE A 97 -12.46 9.68 -9.85
C PHE A 97 -13.40 10.76 -9.31
N GLU A 98 -14.71 10.52 -9.25
CA GLU A 98 -15.64 11.41 -8.56
C GLU A 98 -15.37 11.49 -7.06
N THR A 99 -15.07 10.34 -6.45
CA THR A 99 -14.73 10.25 -5.03
C THR A 99 -13.43 11.02 -4.74
N LEU A 100 -12.38 10.77 -5.54
CA LEU A 100 -11.12 11.51 -5.45
C LEU A 100 -11.32 13.01 -5.69
N SER A 101 -12.16 13.39 -6.64
CA SER A 101 -12.47 14.80 -6.91
C SER A 101 -13.17 15.46 -5.73
N THR A 102 -14.02 14.72 -5.00
CA THR A 102 -14.67 15.20 -3.79
C THR A 102 -13.67 15.41 -2.66
N ILE A 103 -12.78 14.43 -2.40
CA ILE A 103 -11.68 14.55 -1.43
C ILE A 103 -10.77 15.74 -1.78
N SER A 104 -10.46 15.92 -3.06
CA SER A 104 -9.53 16.94 -3.55
C SER A 104 -9.97 18.38 -3.25
N LYS A 105 -11.26 18.59 -2.93
CA LYS A 105 -11.76 19.90 -2.49
C LYS A 105 -11.21 20.32 -1.13
N THR A 106 -10.84 19.36 -0.28
CA THR A 106 -10.34 19.59 1.08
C THR A 106 -8.84 19.27 1.19
N LEU A 107 -8.38 18.21 0.54
CA LEU A 107 -6.99 17.75 0.62
C LEU A 107 -6.40 17.58 -0.79
N HIS A 108 -5.31 18.28 -1.11
CA HIS A 108 -4.64 18.11 -2.40
C HIS A 108 -4.19 16.66 -2.58
N LEU A 109 -4.44 16.10 -3.76
CA LEU A 109 -4.07 14.73 -4.08
C LEU A 109 -2.95 14.73 -5.11
N ILE A 110 -1.98 13.85 -4.94
CA ILE A 110 -0.97 13.55 -5.95
C ILE A 110 -1.09 12.09 -6.37
N PHE A 111 -1.09 11.89 -7.68
CA PHE A 111 -1.31 10.58 -8.28
C PHE A 111 -0.23 10.32 -9.34
N PRO A 112 0.85 9.60 -8.98
CA PRO A 112 1.74 8.95 -9.93
C PRO A 112 0.96 7.91 -10.74
N ILE A 113 0.50 8.31 -11.92
CA ILE A 113 -0.52 7.54 -12.64
C ILE A 113 0.12 6.41 -13.43
N HIS A 114 -0.38 5.19 -13.21
CA HIS A 114 0.06 4.03 -13.98
C HIS A 114 -0.37 4.18 -15.46
N PRO A 115 0.46 3.78 -16.44
CA PRO A 115 0.14 3.94 -17.87
C PRO A 115 -1.21 3.33 -18.28
N ARG A 116 -1.60 2.19 -17.69
CA ARG A 116 -2.92 1.57 -17.88
C ARG A 116 -4.06 2.52 -17.49
N THR A 117 -3.97 3.13 -16.31
CA THR A 117 -4.99 4.02 -15.78
C THR A 117 -5.07 5.29 -16.61
N ARG A 118 -3.93 5.86 -17.01
CA ARG A 118 -3.87 7.02 -17.91
C ARG A 118 -4.58 6.73 -19.23
N LYS A 119 -4.25 5.61 -19.88
CA LYS A 119 -4.87 5.17 -21.14
C LYS A 119 -6.40 5.04 -21.00
N ASN A 120 -6.88 4.43 -19.93
CA ASN A 120 -8.32 4.22 -19.74
C ASN A 120 -9.05 5.52 -19.39
N MET A 121 -8.43 6.44 -18.62
CA MET A 121 -8.98 7.78 -18.41
C MET A 121 -9.18 8.53 -19.73
N GLU A 122 -8.18 8.51 -20.61
CA GLU A 122 -8.26 9.14 -21.93
C GLU A 122 -9.36 8.49 -22.79
N ALA A 123 -9.40 7.14 -22.83
CA ALA A 123 -10.40 6.39 -23.59
C ALA A 123 -11.83 6.62 -23.08
N PHE A 124 -12.02 6.80 -21.78
CA PHE A 124 -13.32 7.04 -21.16
C PHE A 124 -13.68 8.52 -21.02
N ASN A 125 -12.80 9.43 -21.43
CA ASN A 125 -12.93 10.88 -21.28
C ASN A 125 -13.13 11.32 -19.81
N ILE A 126 -12.44 10.65 -18.88
CA ILE A 126 -12.45 10.96 -17.45
C ILE A 126 -11.36 11.99 -17.17
N LYS A 127 -11.75 13.11 -16.57
CA LYS A 127 -10.82 14.18 -16.17
C LYS A 127 -10.57 14.14 -14.66
N PRO A 128 -9.32 14.34 -14.21
CA PRO A 128 -9.05 14.49 -12.80
C PRO A 128 -9.68 15.79 -12.26
N GLY A 129 -10.03 15.80 -10.97
CA GLY A 129 -10.39 17.03 -10.27
C GLY A 129 -9.24 18.06 -10.27
N ALA A 130 -9.57 19.35 -10.14
CA ALA A 130 -8.61 20.44 -10.26
C ALA A 130 -7.43 20.37 -9.27
N ASN A 131 -7.66 19.81 -8.09
CA ASN A 131 -6.67 19.67 -7.02
C ASN A 131 -6.02 18.28 -6.99
N ILE A 132 -6.12 17.53 -8.09
CA ILE A 132 -5.46 16.23 -8.27
C ILE A 132 -4.28 16.43 -9.23
N LYS A 133 -3.06 16.40 -8.70
CA LYS A 133 -1.84 16.46 -9.49
C LYS A 133 -1.51 15.09 -10.05
N LEU A 134 -1.70 14.89 -11.35
CA LEU A 134 -1.17 13.73 -12.05
C LEU A 134 0.33 13.92 -12.30
N THR A 135 1.10 12.84 -12.11
CA THR A 135 2.53 12.75 -12.46
C THR A 135 2.80 11.45 -13.18
N ASP A 136 3.91 11.36 -13.92
CA ASP A 136 4.35 10.08 -14.47
C ASP A 136 4.77 9.11 -13.36
N PRO A 137 4.88 7.79 -13.65
CA PRO A 137 5.36 6.82 -12.67
C PRO A 137 6.69 7.25 -12.05
N LEU A 138 6.77 7.16 -10.73
CA LEU A 138 7.95 7.53 -9.96
C LEU A 138 8.81 6.30 -9.67
N SER A 139 10.12 6.49 -9.56
CA SER A 139 11.01 5.48 -8.99
C SER A 139 10.67 5.25 -7.51
N TYR A 140 11.16 4.13 -6.94
CA TYR A 140 10.84 3.79 -5.56
C TYR A 140 11.25 4.89 -4.55
N MET A 141 12.44 5.49 -4.68
CA MET A 141 12.90 6.52 -3.74
C MET A 141 12.11 7.82 -3.86
N GLU A 142 11.75 8.22 -5.08
CA GLU A 142 10.89 9.38 -5.33
C GLU A 142 9.49 9.17 -4.74
N PHE A 143 8.95 7.96 -4.89
CA PHE A 143 7.64 7.61 -4.36
C PHE A 143 7.65 7.45 -2.84
N LEU A 144 8.65 6.80 -2.28
CA LEU A 144 8.88 6.70 -0.83
C LEU A 144 8.93 8.08 -0.19
N ASN A 145 9.68 9.01 -0.78
CA ASN A 145 9.71 10.39 -0.31
C ASN A 145 8.33 11.05 -0.32
N LEU A 146 7.45 10.64 -1.22
CA LEU A 146 6.12 11.21 -1.34
C LEU A 146 5.16 10.61 -0.31
N TRP A 147 4.96 9.29 -0.32
CA TRP A 147 3.91 8.68 0.49
C TRP A 147 4.25 8.61 1.98
N LYS A 148 5.54 8.56 2.35
CA LYS A 148 5.94 8.47 3.78
C LYS A 148 5.45 9.64 4.64
N ASP A 149 5.22 10.80 4.00
CA ASP A 149 4.77 12.04 4.64
C ASP A 149 3.30 12.36 4.31
N ALA A 150 2.59 11.47 3.62
CA ALA A 150 1.21 11.71 3.22
C ALA A 150 0.25 11.65 4.43
N LYS A 151 -0.79 12.50 4.41
CA LYS A 151 -1.87 12.45 5.39
C LYS A 151 -2.66 11.14 5.29
N LEU A 152 -2.79 10.61 4.07
CA LEU A 152 -3.39 9.32 3.78
C LEU A 152 -2.96 8.80 2.40
N ALA A 153 -3.02 7.49 2.24
CA ALA A 153 -2.88 6.80 0.96
C ALA A 153 -4.22 6.18 0.52
N LEU A 154 -4.67 6.47 -0.71
CA LEU A 154 -5.75 5.72 -1.38
C LEU A 154 -5.12 4.80 -2.42
N THR A 155 -5.26 3.48 -2.25
CA THR A 155 -4.46 2.54 -3.05
C THR A 155 -5.19 1.26 -3.43
N ASP A 156 -4.82 0.66 -4.55
CA ASP A 156 -5.10 -0.75 -4.88
C ASP A 156 -3.83 -1.62 -4.93
N SER A 157 -2.69 -1.05 -4.49
CA SER A 157 -1.39 -1.72 -4.38
C SER A 157 -1.33 -2.59 -3.15
N GLY A 158 -0.84 -3.83 -3.31
CA GLY A 158 -0.59 -4.74 -2.18
C GLY A 158 0.57 -4.24 -1.31
N GLY A 159 1.71 -3.94 -1.93
CA GLY A 159 2.92 -3.53 -1.20
C GLY A 159 2.73 -2.24 -0.41
N LEU A 160 2.00 -1.25 -0.97
CA LEU A 160 1.79 0.01 -0.28
C LEU A 160 0.96 -0.16 1.01
N GLN A 161 0.04 -1.13 1.08
CA GLN A 161 -0.72 -1.42 2.31
C GLN A 161 0.20 -1.85 3.46
N GLU A 162 1.23 -2.64 3.15
CA GLU A 162 2.19 -3.15 4.13
C GLU A 162 3.14 -2.04 4.56
N GLU A 163 3.66 -1.27 3.61
CA GLU A 163 4.59 -0.18 3.90
C GLU A 163 3.93 0.96 4.70
N THR A 164 2.70 1.36 4.37
CA THR A 164 1.96 2.37 5.15
C THR A 164 1.64 1.88 6.55
N THR A 165 1.31 0.59 6.70
CA THR A 165 1.10 -0.03 8.02
C THR A 165 2.37 0.03 8.87
N ALA A 166 3.53 -0.26 8.28
CA ALA A 166 4.80 -0.22 8.99
C ALA A 166 5.22 1.18 9.46
N LEU A 167 4.78 2.24 8.75
CA LEU A 167 5.05 3.64 9.10
C LEU A 167 3.90 4.35 9.82
N GLY A 168 2.76 3.69 10.03
CA GLY A 168 1.60 4.29 10.70
C GLY A 168 0.85 5.33 9.87
N ILE A 169 0.87 5.20 8.54
CA ILE A 169 0.17 6.11 7.62
C ILE A 169 -1.23 5.57 7.32
N PRO A 170 -2.31 6.36 7.48
CA PRO A 170 -3.66 5.96 7.11
C PRO A 170 -3.74 5.44 5.67
N CYS A 171 -4.36 4.28 5.49
CA CYS A 171 -4.46 3.64 4.17
C CYS A 171 -5.90 3.22 3.89
N LEU A 172 -6.41 3.61 2.73
CA LEU A 172 -7.73 3.27 2.23
C LEU A 172 -7.55 2.40 0.99
N THR A 173 -7.75 1.09 1.14
CA THR A 173 -7.63 0.16 0.03
C THR A 173 -8.89 0.15 -0.82
N VAL A 174 -8.79 0.59 -2.07
CA VAL A 174 -9.87 0.59 -3.06
C VAL A 174 -9.97 -0.79 -3.73
N ARG A 175 -10.24 -1.83 -2.92
CA ARG A 175 -10.45 -3.22 -3.36
C ARG A 175 -11.52 -3.88 -2.49
N GLU A 176 -12.21 -4.86 -3.05
CA GLU A 176 -13.19 -5.69 -2.30
C GLU A 176 -12.51 -6.71 -1.37
N ASN A 177 -11.25 -7.04 -1.62
CA ASN A 177 -10.47 -7.99 -0.83
C ASN A 177 -8.98 -7.62 -0.85
N THR A 178 -8.23 -8.15 0.12
CA THR A 178 -6.77 -8.07 0.17
C THR A 178 -6.18 -9.39 0.66
N GLU A 179 -5.03 -9.72 0.11
CA GLU A 179 -4.11 -10.77 0.53
C GLU A 179 -3.28 -10.38 1.76
N ARG A 180 -3.48 -9.16 2.31
CA ARG A 180 -2.73 -8.59 3.44
C ARG A 180 -3.64 -8.26 4.64
N PRO A 181 -4.35 -9.24 5.23
CA PRO A 181 -5.34 -8.97 6.27
C PRO A 181 -4.75 -8.30 7.51
N ILE A 182 -3.47 -8.51 7.83
CA ILE A 182 -2.82 -7.88 8.98
C ILE A 182 -2.78 -6.35 8.90
N THR A 183 -2.74 -5.80 7.69
CA THR A 183 -2.78 -4.35 7.47
C THR A 183 -4.09 -3.74 7.96
N ILE A 184 -5.16 -4.55 8.02
CA ILE A 184 -6.49 -4.14 8.50
C ILE A 184 -6.66 -4.45 9.98
N THR A 185 -6.34 -5.68 10.39
CA THR A 185 -6.60 -6.17 11.75
C THR A 185 -5.65 -5.57 12.79
N GLN A 186 -4.41 -5.28 12.40
CA GLN A 186 -3.43 -4.63 13.27
C GLN A 186 -2.98 -3.27 12.74
N GLY A 187 -2.96 -3.09 11.42
CA GLY A 187 -2.44 -1.87 10.81
C GLY A 187 -3.43 -0.71 10.66
N THR A 188 -3.03 0.25 9.83
CA THR A 188 -3.75 1.49 9.53
C THR A 188 -4.70 1.37 8.34
N ASN A 189 -4.74 0.22 7.68
CA ASN A 189 -5.45 0.04 6.42
C ASN A 189 -6.92 -0.34 6.61
N GLU A 190 -7.81 0.05 5.71
CA GLU A 190 -9.16 -0.51 5.64
C GLU A 190 -9.61 -0.73 4.18
N LEU A 191 -10.31 -1.84 3.93
CA LEU A 191 -10.92 -2.14 2.63
C LEU A 191 -12.14 -1.27 2.41
N MET A 192 -12.06 -0.40 1.42
CA MET A 192 -13.15 0.49 1.04
C MET A 192 -14.06 -0.10 -0.04
N GLY A 193 -13.60 -1.12 -0.76
CA GLY A 193 -14.21 -1.48 -2.04
C GLY A 193 -14.15 -0.28 -3.00
N ILE A 194 -15.24 -0.05 -3.73
CA ILE A 194 -15.44 1.14 -4.56
C ILE A 194 -16.51 2.09 -4.01
N SER A 195 -16.87 1.95 -2.72
CA SER A 195 -17.95 2.71 -2.10
C SER A 195 -17.55 4.16 -1.82
N LYS A 196 -18.09 5.09 -2.60
CA LYS A 196 -17.91 6.54 -2.39
C LYS A 196 -18.25 6.96 -0.96
N LYS A 197 -19.37 6.50 -0.41
CA LYS A 197 -19.77 6.84 0.96
C LYS A 197 -18.73 6.38 1.97
N LYS A 198 -18.30 5.10 1.89
CA LYS A 198 -17.34 4.53 2.84
C LYS A 198 -16.00 5.26 2.81
N ILE A 199 -15.51 5.58 1.62
CA ILE A 199 -14.27 6.33 1.43
C ILE A 199 -14.39 7.74 2.03
N LEU A 200 -15.51 8.43 1.82
CA LEU A 200 -15.70 9.78 2.34
C LEU A 200 -15.89 9.79 3.86
N ASP A 201 -16.64 8.85 4.43
CA ASP A 201 -16.77 8.70 5.88
C ASP A 201 -15.38 8.49 6.53
N ALA A 202 -14.57 7.58 5.97
CA ALA A 202 -13.20 7.34 6.45
C ALA A 202 -12.29 8.56 6.29
N PHE A 203 -12.43 9.30 5.19
CA PHE A 203 -11.71 10.56 4.98
C PHE A 203 -12.05 11.61 6.05
N GLU A 204 -13.33 11.75 6.41
CA GLU A 204 -13.79 12.66 7.47
C GLU A 204 -13.26 12.28 8.86
N GLU A 205 -12.98 11.00 9.12
CA GLU A 205 -12.31 10.55 10.35
C GLU A 205 -10.80 10.80 10.34
N ILE A 206 -10.14 10.62 9.19
CA ILE A 206 -8.69 10.79 9.03
C ILE A 206 -8.26 12.25 9.19
N MET A 207 -8.99 13.18 8.59
CA MET A 207 -8.60 14.60 8.58
C MET A 207 -8.37 15.19 9.99
N PRO A 208 -9.28 15.02 10.97
CA PRO A 208 -9.07 15.48 12.34
C PRO A 208 -8.11 14.59 13.16
N GLY A 209 -7.58 13.50 12.60
CA GLY A 209 -6.67 12.58 13.30
C GLY A 209 -7.36 11.51 14.15
N ASN A 210 -8.64 11.24 13.89
CA ASN A 210 -9.42 10.23 14.62
C ASN A 210 -9.32 8.81 14.03
N TRP A 211 -8.51 8.65 12.97
CA TRP A 211 -8.29 7.35 12.36
C TRP A 211 -7.58 6.39 13.30
N LYS A 212 -7.81 5.09 13.11
CA LYS A 212 -7.08 4.06 13.86
C LYS A 212 -5.57 4.23 13.68
N ALA A 213 -4.85 4.33 14.78
CA ALA A 213 -3.39 4.40 14.76
C ALA A 213 -2.77 3.11 14.22
N GLY A 214 -3.45 1.98 14.45
CA GLY A 214 -2.88 0.65 14.22
C GLY A 214 -1.66 0.40 15.11
N GLN A 215 -0.98 -0.71 14.85
CA GLN A 215 0.31 -1.05 15.41
C GLN A 215 1.16 -1.72 14.34
N LYS A 216 2.47 -1.53 14.45
CA LYS A 216 3.44 -2.27 13.65
C LYS A 216 3.33 -3.76 13.99
N PRO A 217 3.04 -4.63 13.01
CA PRO A 217 2.93 -6.06 13.25
C PRO A 217 4.21 -6.66 13.83
N LYS A 218 4.06 -7.77 14.55
CA LYS A 218 5.19 -8.48 15.14
C LYS A 218 6.23 -8.86 14.08
N PHE A 219 7.51 -8.60 14.38
CA PHE A 219 8.66 -8.82 13.51
C PHE A 219 8.70 -8.00 12.21
N TRP A 220 7.84 -6.99 12.06
CA TRP A 220 8.00 -5.96 11.02
C TRP A 220 8.98 -4.87 11.49
N ASP A 221 10.13 -5.30 12.01
CA ASP A 221 11.13 -4.46 12.66
C ASP A 221 12.41 -4.27 11.83
N GLY A 222 12.39 -4.72 10.57
CA GLY A 222 13.50 -4.60 9.64
C GLY A 222 14.61 -5.63 9.81
N ASN A 223 14.35 -6.73 10.52
CA ASN A 223 15.34 -7.78 10.79
C ASN A 223 14.90 -9.16 10.25
N ALA A 224 13.99 -9.22 9.27
CA ALA A 224 13.51 -10.48 8.73
C ALA A 224 14.62 -11.26 7.99
N ALA A 225 15.42 -10.58 7.17
CA ALA A 225 16.54 -11.15 6.43
C ALA A 225 17.58 -11.76 7.37
N ASP A 226 17.92 -11.07 8.47
CA ASP A 226 18.84 -11.59 9.49
C ASP A 226 18.30 -12.86 10.17
N ARG A 227 17.00 -12.91 10.46
CA ARG A 227 16.35 -14.11 11.01
C ARG A 227 16.37 -15.26 10.00
N ILE A 228 16.10 -14.98 8.73
CA ILE A 228 16.15 -15.97 7.64
C ILE A 228 17.57 -16.52 7.50
N MET A 229 18.59 -15.66 7.44
CA MET A 229 19.99 -16.09 7.31
C MET A 229 20.43 -16.98 8.46
N LYS A 230 20.04 -16.64 9.70
CA LYS A 230 20.32 -17.47 10.89
C LYS A 230 19.64 -18.85 10.86
N LEU A 231 18.60 -19.04 10.06
CA LEU A 231 17.91 -20.32 9.89
C LEU A 231 18.56 -21.17 8.80
N ILE A 232 18.95 -20.54 7.69
CA ILE A 232 19.54 -21.23 6.53
C ILE A 232 20.99 -21.66 6.79
N LEU A 233 21.75 -20.88 7.56
CA LEU A 233 23.17 -21.18 7.87
C LEU A 233 23.36 -22.17 9.03
N LYS A 234 22.29 -22.75 9.56
CA LYS A 234 22.37 -23.84 10.55
C LYS A 234 22.49 -25.18 9.86
#